data_AF-A0A523N7U6-F1
#
_entry.id   AF-A0A523N7U6-F1
#
_cell.length_a   1.000
_cell.length_b   1.000
_cell.length_c   1.000
_cell.angle_alpha   90.00
_cell.angle_beta   90.00
_cell.angle_gamma   90.00
#
_symmetry.space_group_name_H-M   'P 1'
#
loop_
_entity.id
_entity.type
_entity.pdbx_description
1 polymer ?
#
loop_
_entity_poly.entity_id
_entity_poly.type
_entity_poly.pdbx_seq_one_letter_code
_entity_poly.pdbx_strand_id
1 'polypeptide(L)'
;MKHLQKLILPLLVLSIIAFVYFVYFSKEGLGSFSDFDTNNSAVKDIKVEILHDRGINNNAFFAVDKTGKVVQVHADHIPPGIESVKVVVLRGHLNKDSFHAHDVLLD
;
A
#
# COMPACT_ATOMS: atom_id res chain seq x y z
N MET A 1 27.46 -20.23 30.29
CA MET A 1 26.44 -21.19 29.81
C MET A 1 25.07 -21.00 30.46
N LYS A 2 24.93 -20.98 31.80
CA LYS A 2 23.62 -20.79 32.49
C LYS A 2 22.93 -19.44 32.20
N HIS A 3 23.70 -18.37 31.97
CA HIS A 3 23.16 -17.05 31.62
C HIS A 3 22.65 -16.94 30.18
N LEU A 4 23.25 -17.70 29.26
CA LEU A 4 22.87 -17.69 27.84
C LEU A 4 21.52 -18.41 27.64
N GLN A 5 21.28 -19.50 28.37
CA GLN A 5 19.98 -20.18 28.39
C GLN A 5 18.84 -19.27 28.90
N LYS A 6 19.12 -18.41 29.89
CA LYS A 6 18.12 -17.47 30.42
C LYS A 6 17.72 -16.39 29.40
N LEU A 7 18.53 -16.17 28.36
CA LEU A 7 18.24 -15.20 27.30
C LEU A 7 17.41 -15.77 26.16
N ILE A 8 17.23 -17.10 26.07
CA ILE A 8 16.49 -17.72 24.96
C ILE A 8 15.03 -17.25 24.93
N LEU A 9 14.36 -17.27 26.09
CA LEU A 9 12.96 -16.85 26.18
C LEU A 9 12.75 -15.36 25.84
N PRO A 10 13.48 -14.40 26.43
CA PRO A 10 13.33 -12.99 26.05
C PRO A 10 13.73 -12.71 24.60
N LEU A 11 14.74 -13.40 24.06
CA LEU A 11 15.11 -13.28 22.64
C LEU A 11 13.99 -13.78 21.72
N LEU A 12 13.34 -14.90 22.06
CA LEU A 12 12.20 -15.44 21.32
C LEU A 12 11.03 -14.45 21.30
N VAL A 13 10.70 -13.88 22.46
CA VAL A 13 9.62 -12.87 22.58
C VAL A 13 9.94 -11.63 21.74
N LEU A 14 11.16 -11.10 21.85
CA LEU A 14 11.62 -9.97 21.02
C LEU A 14 11.56 -10.31 19.53
N SER A 15 11.94 -11.53 19.14
CA SER A 15 11.90 -11.98 17.75
C SER A 15 10.46 -12.03 17.21
N ILE A 16 9.49 -12.50 18.01
CA ILE A 16 8.08 -12.54 17.59
C ILE A 16 7.53 -11.12 17.46
N ILE A 17 7.84 -10.23 18.41
CA ILE A 17 7.41 -8.82 18.34
C ILE A 17 8.01 -8.15 17.10
N ALA A 18 9.31 -8.35 16.84
CA ALA A 18 9.97 -7.82 15.65
C ALA A 18 9.33 -8.38 14.38
N PHE A 19 9.04 -9.68 14.32
CA PHE A 19 8.38 -10.30 13.16
C PHE A 19 7.00 -9.67 12.90
N VAL A 20 6.16 -9.53 13.92
CA VAL A 20 4.84 -8.88 13.78
C VAL A 20 5.01 -7.43 13.33
N TYR A 21 5.95 -6.69 13.92
CA TYR A 21 6.23 -5.31 13.54
C TYR A 21 6.65 -5.21 12.07
N PHE A 22 7.62 -6.00 11.61
CA PHE A 22 8.11 -5.91 10.24
C PHE A 22 7.10 -6.38 9.19
N VAL A 23 6.27 -7.38 9.51
CA VAL A 23 5.27 -7.92 8.57
C VAL A 23 4.05 -7.00 8.47
N TYR A 24 3.60 -6.43 9.59
CA TYR A 24 2.32 -5.70 9.64
C TYR A 24 2.46 -4.18 9.72
N PHE A 25 3.51 -3.65 10.36
CA PHE A 25 3.60 -2.23 10.71
C PHE A 25 4.74 -1.49 9.98
N SER A 26 5.84 -2.16 9.65
CA SER A 26 7.01 -1.56 8.99
C SER A 26 6.81 -1.32 7.49
N LYS A 27 5.58 -1.28 6.97
CA LYS A 27 5.31 -0.98 5.55
C LYS A 27 5.54 0.50 5.27
N GLU A 28 6.76 0.97 5.47
CA GLU A 28 7.25 2.22 4.90
C GLU A 28 7.64 1.95 3.44
N GLY A 29 6.96 2.61 2.51
CA GLY A 29 7.20 2.49 1.07
C GLY A 29 5.93 2.18 0.27
N LEU A 30 6.11 2.00 -1.04
CA LEU A 30 5.01 1.65 -1.93
C LEU A 30 4.44 0.26 -1.56
N GLY A 31 3.12 0.12 -1.66
CA GLY A 31 2.40 -1.15 -1.55
C GLY A 31 2.45 -1.94 -2.86
N SER A 32 1.64 -3.00 -2.95
CA SER A 32 1.53 -3.86 -4.14
C SER A 32 0.07 -4.13 -4.44
N PHE A 33 -0.35 -3.92 -5.70
CA PHE A 33 -1.70 -4.27 -6.15
C PHE A 33 -1.93 -5.78 -6.12
N SER A 34 -0.86 -6.58 -6.16
CA SER A 34 -0.94 -8.04 -6.05
C SER A 34 -1.32 -8.52 -4.65
N ASP A 35 -1.32 -7.63 -3.65
CA ASP A 35 -1.77 -7.94 -2.28
C ASP A 35 -3.32 -7.88 -2.15
N PHE A 36 -4.02 -7.50 -3.24
CA PHE A 36 -5.47 -7.41 -3.33
C PHE A 36 -6.04 -8.65 -4.03
N ASP A 37 -7.10 -9.22 -3.46
CA ASP A 37 -7.83 -10.34 -4.05
C ASP A 37 -8.97 -9.81 -4.92
N THR A 38 -8.93 -10.08 -6.22
CA THR A 38 -9.95 -9.62 -7.18
C THR A 38 -11.30 -10.33 -7.02
N ASN A 39 -11.38 -11.39 -6.22
CA ASN A 39 -12.63 -12.07 -5.88
C ASN A 39 -13.27 -11.52 -4.60
N ASN A 40 -12.68 -10.48 -4.01
CA ASN A 40 -13.12 -9.88 -2.77
C ASN A 40 -13.10 -8.35 -2.85
N SER A 41 -14.22 -7.71 -2.53
CA SER A 41 -14.35 -6.24 -2.51
C SER A 41 -13.91 -5.61 -1.19
N ALA A 42 -13.09 -6.30 -0.39
CA ALA A 42 -12.56 -5.78 0.87
C ALA A 42 -11.72 -4.52 0.62
N VAL A 43 -12.14 -3.42 1.25
CA VAL A 43 -11.47 -2.12 1.17
C VAL A 43 -10.18 -2.15 1.99
N LYS A 44 -9.06 -1.79 1.36
CA LYS A 44 -7.75 -1.69 2.01
C LYS A 44 -6.98 -0.48 1.50
N ASP A 45 -6.00 -0.06 2.29
CA ASP A 45 -5.11 1.04 1.95
C ASP A 45 -3.87 0.53 1.19
N ILE A 46 -3.45 1.26 0.15
CA ILE A 46 -2.23 1.01 -0.61
C ILE A 46 -1.54 2.32 -0.98
N LYS A 47 -0.26 2.42 -0.64
CA LYS A 47 0.60 3.54 -1.03
C LYS A 47 1.17 3.30 -2.43
N VAL A 48 0.98 4.21 -3.36
CA VAL A 48 1.40 4.04 -4.78
C VAL A 48 1.97 5.34 -5.34
N GLU A 49 2.79 5.23 -6.37
CA GLU A 49 3.35 6.38 -7.08
C GLU A 49 2.46 6.73 -8.28
N ILE A 50 2.18 8.03 -8.49
CA ILE A 50 1.37 8.51 -9.60
C ILE A 50 2.23 8.66 -10.86
N LEU A 51 1.71 8.19 -11.99
CA LEU A 51 2.31 8.38 -13.31
C LEU A 51 1.77 9.66 -13.96
N HIS A 52 2.35 10.80 -13.59
CA HIS A 52 1.96 12.14 -14.09
C HIS A 52 2.11 12.29 -15.61
N ASP A 53 3.05 11.59 -16.21
CA ASP A 53 3.30 11.56 -17.66
C ASP A 53 2.11 11.00 -18.47
N ARG A 54 1.25 10.20 -17.84
CA ARG A 54 0.03 9.65 -18.45
C ARG A 54 -1.21 10.51 -18.26
N GLY A 55 -1.09 11.62 -17.54
CA GLY A 55 -2.17 12.55 -17.26
C GLY A 55 -3.14 12.07 -16.18
N ILE A 56 -3.88 13.04 -15.63
CA ILE A 56 -4.93 12.85 -14.63
C ILE A 56 -6.23 13.36 -15.25
N ASN A 57 -7.22 12.48 -15.38
CA ASN A 57 -8.57 12.80 -15.83
C ASN A 57 -9.49 13.00 -14.61
N ASN A 58 -10.68 13.57 -14.80
CA ASN A 58 -11.63 13.95 -13.73
C ASN A 58 -11.83 12.90 -12.61
N ASN A 59 -11.77 11.61 -12.93
CA ASN A 59 -11.95 10.52 -11.96
C ASN A 59 -10.97 9.36 -12.17
N ALA A 60 -9.93 9.54 -12.98
CA ALA A 60 -9.02 8.45 -13.30
C ALA A 60 -7.58 8.90 -13.53
N PHE A 61 -6.64 8.11 -13.06
CA PHE A 61 -5.20 8.30 -13.27
C PHE A 61 -4.48 6.96 -13.27
N PHE A 62 -3.21 6.95 -13.65
CA PHE A 62 -2.38 5.76 -13.58
C PHE A 62 -1.46 5.82 -12.37
N ALA A 63 -1.34 4.69 -11.68
CA ALA A 63 -0.41 4.54 -10.58
C ALA A 63 0.45 3.30 -10.74
N VAL A 64 1.64 3.34 -10.17
CA VAL A 64 2.61 2.25 -10.16
C VAL A 64 2.88 1.81 -8.72
N ASP A 65 2.89 0.50 -8.51
CA ASP A 65 3.19 -0.10 -7.21
C ASP A 65 4.68 -0.42 -7.03
N LYS A 66 5.06 -0.97 -5.87
CA LYS A 66 6.46 -1.32 -5.55
C LYS A 66 7.10 -2.33 -6.51
N THR A 67 6.29 -3.07 -7.26
CA THR A 67 6.73 -4.11 -8.20
C THR A 67 6.84 -3.57 -9.63
N GLY A 68 6.52 -2.29 -9.85
CA GLY A 68 6.46 -1.70 -11.19
C GLY A 68 5.15 -2.00 -11.93
N LYS A 69 4.17 -2.63 -11.26
CA LYS A 69 2.87 -2.92 -11.86
C LYS A 69 2.08 -1.62 -11.99
N VAL A 70 1.77 -1.26 -13.23
CA VAL A 70 0.96 -0.08 -13.57
C VAL A 70 -0.51 -0.47 -13.61
N VAL A 71 -1.34 0.26 -12.87
CA VAL A 71 -2.79 0.04 -12.81
C VAL A 71 -3.50 1.36 -13.01
N GLN A 72 -4.62 1.31 -13.74
CA GLN A 72 -5.53 2.45 -13.83
C GLN A 72 -6.38 2.51 -12.57
N VAL A 73 -6.36 3.66 -11.92
CA VAL A 73 -7.12 3.97 -10.71
C VAL A 73 -8.35 4.76 -11.13
N HIS A 74 -9.53 4.29 -10.70
CA HIS A 74 -10.79 5.01 -10.79
C HIS A 74 -11.18 5.49 -9.40
N ALA A 75 -11.06 6.79 -9.17
CA ALA A 75 -11.32 7.41 -7.88
C ALA A 75 -12.72 8.04 -7.84
N ASP A 76 -13.47 7.80 -6.76
CA ASP A 76 -14.75 8.46 -6.50
C ASP A 76 -14.57 9.98 -6.35
N HIS A 77 -13.45 10.38 -5.74
CA HIS A 77 -13.03 11.76 -5.61
C HIS A 77 -11.51 11.86 -5.75
N ILE A 78 -11.04 12.82 -6.55
CA ILE A 78 -9.63 13.18 -6.64
C ILE A 78 -9.42 14.47 -5.84
N PRO A 79 -8.60 14.47 -4.78
CA PRO A 79 -8.33 15.65 -3.98
C PRO A 79 -7.58 16.71 -4.82
N PRO A 80 -7.84 18.01 -4.58
CA PRO A 80 -7.09 19.08 -5.24
C PRO A 80 -5.61 19.00 -4.85
N GLY A 81 -4.72 19.23 -5.82
CA GLY A 81 -3.27 19.22 -5.59
C GLY A 81 -2.62 17.86 -5.81
N ILE A 82 -3.36 16.86 -6.29
CA ILE A 82 -2.83 15.56 -6.70
C ILE A 82 -1.69 15.70 -7.73
N GLU A 83 -1.71 16.74 -8.57
CA GLU A 83 -0.68 17.02 -9.58
C GLU A 83 0.68 17.39 -8.97
N SER A 84 0.69 17.81 -7.69
CA SER A 84 1.90 18.25 -7.00
C SER A 84 2.57 17.16 -6.16
N VAL A 85 1.89 16.03 -5.94
CA VAL A 85 2.41 14.91 -5.14
C VAL A 85 2.86 13.76 -6.03
N LYS A 86 3.93 13.08 -5.62
CA LYS A 86 4.43 11.91 -6.34
C LYS A 86 3.76 10.61 -5.85
N VAL A 87 3.40 10.56 -4.58
CA VAL A 87 2.91 9.36 -3.90
C VAL A 87 1.57 9.68 -3.25
N VAL A 88 0.66 8.72 -3.29
CA VAL A 88 -0.65 8.81 -2.64
C VAL A 88 -0.99 7.50 -1.95
N VAL A 89 -1.87 7.58 -0.96
CA VAL A 89 -2.51 6.41 -0.37
C VAL A 89 -3.91 6.28 -0.96
N LEU A 90 -4.15 5.17 -1.66
CA LEU A 90 -5.46 4.81 -2.17
C LEU A 90 -6.16 3.92 -1.15
N ARG A 91 -7.43 4.21 -0.87
CA ARG A 91 -8.31 3.33 -0.10
C ARG A 91 -9.36 2.75 -1.02
N GLY A 92 -9.36 1.44 -1.20
CA GLY A 92 -10.24 0.82 -2.19
C GLY A 92 -10.05 -0.66 -2.37
N HIS A 93 -10.46 -1.16 -3.53
CA HIS A 93 -10.32 -2.56 -3.90
C HIS A 93 -9.94 -2.72 -5.38
N LEU A 94 -9.30 -3.83 -5.71
CA LEU A 94 -8.88 -4.14 -7.08
C LEU A 94 -9.98 -4.92 -7.82
N ASN A 95 -10.44 -4.40 -8.95
CA ASN A 95 -11.41 -5.02 -9.84
C ASN A 95 -10.72 -5.45 -11.14
N LYS A 96 -10.39 -6.74 -11.25
CA LYS A 96 -9.69 -7.36 -12.39
C LYS A 96 -8.40 -6.62 -12.76
N ASP A 97 -8.51 -5.62 -13.65
CA ASP A 97 -7.39 -4.88 -14.23
C ASP A 97 -7.33 -3.40 -13.77
N SER A 98 -8.28 -2.95 -12.95
CA SER A 98 -8.37 -1.56 -12.47
C SER A 98 -8.57 -1.49 -10.97
N PHE A 99 -8.07 -0.43 -10.35
CA PHE A 99 -8.27 -0.19 -8.91
C PHE A 99 -9.40 0.81 -8.72
N HIS A 100 -10.41 0.46 -7.93
CA HIS A 100 -11.47 1.39 -7.56
C HIS A 100 -11.14 2.01 -6.21
N ALA A 101 -10.82 3.30 -6.20
CA ALA A 101 -10.47 4.05 -5.02
C ALA A 101 -11.69 4.83 -4.50
N HIS A 102 -12.12 4.50 -3.29
CA HIS A 102 -13.15 5.26 -2.57
C HIS A 102 -12.59 6.55 -1.97
N ASP A 103 -11.30 6.54 -1.65
CA ASP A 103 -10.60 7.71 -1.11
C ASP A 103 -9.17 7.75 -1.65
N VAL A 104 -8.65 8.96 -1.83
CA VAL A 104 -7.29 9.23 -2.28
C VAL A 104 -6.70 10.25 -1.31
N LEU A 105 -5.72 9.82 -0.52
CA LEU A 105 -5.04 10.66 0.45
C LEU A 105 -3.69 11.09 -0.12
N LEU A 106 -3.43 12.39 -0.08
CA LEU A 106 -2.14 12.97 -0.42
C LEU A 106 -1.13 12.65 0.70
N ASP A 107 0.05 12.15 0.34
CA ASP A 107 1.14 11.78 1.26
C ASP A 107 2.38 12.67 1.08
#